data_AF-A0A934LW80-F1
#
_entry.id   AF-A0A934LW80-F1
#
_cell.length_a   1.000
_cell.length_b   1.000
_cell.length_c   1.000
_cell.angle_alpha   90.00
_cell.angle_beta   90.00
_cell.angle_gamma   90.00
#
_symmetry.space_group_name_H-M   'P 1'
#
loop_
_entity.id
_entity.type
_entity.pdbx_description
1 polymer ?
#
loop_
_entity_poly.entity_id
_entity_poly.type
_entity_poly.pdbx_seq_one_letter_code
_entity_poly.pdbx_strand_id
1 'polypeptide(L)'
;MNSRVQTVDEGRPDHQTVPTSSLPSTLLAAQSRPRTRWNLLLAPAVGIILLLIWEGVARSGWYASFIVPSPVRVADRWWALAADGSLLRHTAVTLREVLTGMMVGVLAAFWLGYAIAKSRTAAYALTPYLVALQAVPIVAIAPLLI
;
A
#
# COMPACT_ATOMS: atom_id res chain seq x y z
N MET A 1 -28.10 12.69 -75.88
CA MET A 1 -27.50 11.64 -75.02
C MET A 1 -26.69 12.36 -73.95
N ASN A 2 -27.21 12.60 -72.75
CA ASN A 2 -27.31 11.64 -71.62
C ASN A 2 -25.90 11.10 -71.30
N SER A 3 -25.34 11.21 -70.10
CA SER A 3 -25.97 11.19 -68.78
C SER A 3 -25.01 11.77 -67.75
N ARG A 4 -25.61 12.42 -66.73
CA ARG A 4 -25.00 12.90 -65.49
C ARG A 4 -24.09 11.84 -64.87
N VAL A 5 -22.82 12.18 -64.67
CA VAL A 5 -21.97 11.46 -63.72
C VAL A 5 -22.34 11.99 -62.34
N GLN A 6 -23.09 11.16 -61.61
CA GLN A 6 -23.39 11.30 -60.20
C GLN A 6 -22.09 11.55 -59.43
N THR A 7 -22.00 12.74 -58.84
CA THR A 7 -21.28 12.93 -57.59
C THR A 7 -21.96 12.04 -56.56
N VAL A 8 -21.35 10.90 -56.26
CA VAL A 8 -21.69 10.11 -55.09
C VAL A 8 -21.29 10.96 -53.89
N ASP A 9 -22.27 11.74 -53.43
CA ASP A 9 -22.31 12.37 -52.12
C ASP A 9 -22.42 11.23 -51.11
N GLU A 10 -21.25 10.69 -50.77
CA GLU A 10 -21.11 9.61 -49.82
C GLU A 10 -21.49 10.17 -48.45
N GLY A 11 -22.73 9.88 -48.07
CA GLY A 11 -23.37 10.30 -46.85
C GLY A 11 -22.44 10.16 -45.66
N ARG A 12 -21.78 11.28 -45.35
CA ARG A 12 -21.12 11.51 -44.08
C ARG A 12 -22.15 11.12 -43.03
N PRO A 13 -21.91 10.10 -42.19
CA PRO A 13 -22.78 9.88 -41.06
C PRO A 13 -22.69 11.15 -40.23
N ASP A 14 -23.77 11.93 -40.27
CA ASP A 14 -23.96 13.05 -39.39
C ASP A 14 -23.53 12.58 -38.02
N HIS A 15 -22.55 13.28 -37.45
CA HIS A 15 -22.27 13.19 -36.04
C HIS A 15 -23.56 13.60 -35.36
N GLN A 16 -24.45 12.62 -35.14
CA GLN A 16 -25.55 12.70 -34.21
C GLN A 16 -24.86 13.12 -32.93
N THR A 17 -24.98 14.41 -32.65
CA THR A 17 -24.65 15.02 -31.39
C THR A 17 -25.48 14.26 -30.39
N VAL A 18 -24.86 13.23 -29.79
CA VAL A 18 -25.48 12.47 -28.71
C VAL A 18 -26.01 13.53 -27.75
N PRO A 19 -27.33 13.63 -27.55
CA PRO A 19 -27.88 14.67 -26.70
C PRO A 19 -27.36 14.43 -25.28
N THR A 20 -26.37 15.22 -24.86
CA THR A 20 -25.72 15.14 -23.54
C THR A 20 -26.64 15.55 -22.39
N SER A 21 -27.97 15.56 -22.58
CA SER A 21 -28.94 16.16 -21.65
C SER A 21 -30.07 15.24 -21.18
N SER A 22 -29.97 13.93 -21.35
CA SER A 22 -30.92 12.98 -20.75
C SER A 22 -30.22 11.86 -20.00
N LEU A 23 -29.36 12.23 -19.05
CA LEU A 23 -29.09 11.31 -17.95
C LEU A 23 -30.41 11.15 -17.18
N PRO A 24 -31.00 9.94 -17.13
CA PRO A 24 -32.22 9.72 -16.36
C PRO A 24 -31.92 10.08 -14.90
N SER A 25 -32.66 11.03 -14.33
CA SER A 25 -32.61 11.34 -12.89
C SER A 25 -32.97 10.12 -12.03
N THR A 26 -33.46 9.04 -12.63
CA THR A 26 -33.63 7.72 -12.03
C THR A 26 -32.32 7.00 -11.69
N LEU A 27 -31.17 7.36 -12.29
CA LEU A 27 -29.86 6.80 -11.91
C LEU A 27 -29.32 7.37 -10.59
N LEU A 28 -29.76 8.57 -10.18
CA LEU A 28 -29.40 9.14 -8.88
C LEU A 28 -30.33 8.67 -7.73
N ALA A 29 -31.48 8.07 -8.05
CA ALA A 29 -32.49 7.69 -7.06
C ALA A 29 -32.31 6.27 -6.48
N ALA A 30 -31.32 5.50 -6.94
CA ALA A 30 -31.22 4.06 -6.64
C ALA A 30 -30.17 3.67 -5.57
N GLN A 31 -29.72 4.59 -4.70
CA GLN A 31 -28.65 4.29 -3.73
C GLN A 31 -28.98 4.46 -2.23
N SER A 32 -30.24 4.63 -1.86
CA SER A 32 -30.67 4.52 -0.45
C SER A 32 -30.95 3.06 -0.09
N ARG A 33 -29.89 2.22 -0.01
CA ARG A 33 -29.98 0.98 0.76
C ARG A 33 -29.94 1.35 2.24
N PRO A 34 -31.01 1.15 3.04
CA PRO A 34 -30.90 1.30 4.49
C PRO A 34 -29.95 0.22 4.98
N ARG A 35 -28.69 0.61 5.22
CA ARG A 35 -27.67 -0.29 5.76
C ARG A 35 -28.14 -0.74 7.14
N THR A 36 -28.51 -2.01 7.17
CA THR A 36 -29.14 -2.76 8.24
C THR A 36 -28.43 -2.51 9.57
N ARG A 37 -29.18 -2.10 10.60
CA ARG A 37 -28.71 -2.00 12.01
C ARG A 37 -28.10 -3.33 12.50
N TRP A 38 -28.49 -4.44 11.87
CA TRP A 38 -27.96 -5.79 12.10
C TRP A 38 -26.47 -5.93 11.77
N ASN A 39 -25.97 -5.23 10.74
CA ASN A 39 -24.54 -5.26 10.40
C ASN A 39 -23.66 -4.56 11.45
N LEU A 40 -24.24 -3.69 12.28
CA LEU A 40 -23.54 -2.98 13.35
C LEU A 40 -23.19 -3.91 14.53
N LEU A 41 -23.99 -4.96 14.75
CA LEU A 41 -23.78 -5.95 15.80
C LEU A 41 -23.09 -7.22 15.27
N LEU A 42 -23.33 -7.59 14.01
CA LEU A 42 -22.66 -8.75 13.40
C LEU A 42 -21.13 -8.56 13.29
N ALA A 43 -20.67 -7.37 12.91
CA ALA A 43 -19.25 -7.10 12.72
C ALA A 43 -18.41 -7.30 14.01
N PRO A 44 -18.76 -6.71 15.17
CA PRO A 44 -18.03 -6.98 16.41
C PRO A 44 -18.22 -8.42 16.91
N ALA A 45 -19.38 -9.04 16.70
CA ALA A 45 -19.62 -10.43 17.11
C ALA A 45 -18.68 -11.41 16.38
N VAL A 46 -18.48 -11.24 15.07
CA VAL A 46 -17.52 -12.05 14.30
C VAL A 46 -16.10 -11.85 14.82
N GLY A 47 -15.72 -10.61 15.14
CA GLY A 47 -14.41 -10.31 15.75
C GLY A 47 -14.22 -11.02 17.10
N ILE A 48 -15.22 -10.99 17.97
CA ILE A 48 -15.18 -11.68 19.27
C ILE A 48 -15.09 -13.19 19.10
N ILE A 49 -15.87 -13.78 18.19
CA ILE A 49 -15.78 -15.23 17.89
C ILE A 49 -14.38 -15.60 17.41
N LEU A 50 -13.78 -14.79 16.53
CA LEU A 50 -12.42 -15.01 16.05
C LEU A 50 -11.39 -14.93 17.19
N LEU A 51 -11.53 -13.96 18.10
CA LEU A 51 -10.67 -13.84 19.29
C LEU A 51 -10.83 -15.04 20.23
N LEU A 52 -12.05 -15.55 20.41
CA LEU A 52 -12.31 -16.73 21.24
C LEU A 52 -11.74 -18.01 20.61
N ILE A 53 -11.85 -18.16 19.28
CA ILE A 53 -11.21 -19.26 18.55
C ILE A 53 -9.69 -19.14 18.70
N TRP A 54 -9.13 -17.94 18.55
CA TRP A 54 -7.69 -17.71 18.71
C TRP A 54 -7.22 -18.03 20.13
N GLU A 55 -7.94 -17.60 21.16
CA GLU A 55 -7.64 -17.94 22.55
C GLU A 55 -7.75 -19.46 22.80
N GLY A 56 -8.79 -20.10 22.25
CA GLY A 56 -8.97 -21.55 22.34
C GLY A 56 -7.81 -22.32 21.69
N VAL A 57 -7.37 -21.89 20.50
CA VAL A 57 -6.21 -22.47 19.80
C VAL A 57 -4.93 -22.21 20.58
N ALA A 58 -4.73 -21.00 21.11
CA ALA A 58 -3.55 -20.63 21.89
C ALA A 58 -3.45 -21.40 23.23
N ARG A 59 -4.59 -21.74 23.85
CA ARG A 59 -4.66 -22.52 25.10
C ARG A 59 -4.65 -24.04 24.90
N SER A 60 -4.87 -24.52 23.67
CA SER A 60 -4.94 -25.96 23.37
C SER A 60 -3.61 -26.71 23.62
N GLY A 61 -2.50 -25.98 23.79
CA GLY A 61 -1.19 -26.57 24.09
C GLY A 61 -0.52 -27.28 22.91
N TRP A 62 -1.13 -27.24 21.71
CA TRP A 62 -0.62 -27.90 20.51
C TRP A 62 0.58 -27.18 19.87
N TYR A 63 0.80 -25.91 20.21
CA TYR A 63 1.91 -25.10 19.69
C TYR A 63 2.70 -24.47 20.84
N ALA A 64 4.01 -24.34 20.66
CA ALA A 64 4.86 -23.59 21.58
C ALA A 64 4.28 -22.18 21.77
N SER A 65 4.23 -21.69 23.01
CA SER A 65 3.66 -20.38 23.37
C SER A 65 4.27 -19.17 22.62
N PHE A 66 5.37 -19.38 21.91
CA PHE A 66 6.02 -18.41 21.03
C PHE A 66 5.38 -18.31 19.62
N ILE A 67 4.73 -19.38 19.14
CA ILE A 67 4.11 -19.43 17.80
C ILE A 67 2.69 -18.84 17.84
N VAL A 68 1.94 -19.08 18.93
CA VAL A 68 0.59 -18.53 19.14
C VAL A 68 0.45 -18.00 20.58
N PRO A 69 0.92 -16.78 20.87
CA PRO A 69 0.66 -16.17 22.16
C PRO A 69 -0.85 -15.94 22.34
N SER A 70 -1.35 -16.21 23.54
CA SER A 70 -2.76 -15.98 23.87
C SER A 70 -3.06 -14.47 23.85
N PRO A 71 -4.18 -14.00 23.28
CA PRO A 71 -4.58 -12.59 23.29
C PRO A 71 -4.53 -11.92 24.68
N VAL A 72 -4.82 -12.65 25.75
CA VAL A 72 -4.72 -12.14 27.13
C VAL A 72 -3.27 -11.83 27.50
N ARG A 73 -2.35 -12.76 27.20
CA ARG A 73 -0.91 -12.55 27.44
C ARG A 73 -0.34 -11.41 26.61
N VAL A 74 -0.85 -11.22 25.39
CA VAL A 74 -0.50 -10.07 24.55
C VAL A 74 -0.95 -8.78 25.23
N ALA A 75 -2.19 -8.71 25.73
CA ALA A 75 -2.71 -7.55 26.43
C ALA A 75 -1.92 -7.21 27.71
N ASP A 76 -1.61 -8.22 28.54
CA ASP A 76 -0.82 -8.03 29.77
C ASP A 76 0.59 -7.52 29.45
N ARG A 77 1.24 -8.08 28.43
CA ARG A 77 2.58 -7.63 27.99
C ARG A 77 2.54 -6.23 27.40
N TRP A 78 1.50 -5.89 26.63
CA TRP A 78 1.30 -4.53 26.14
C TRP A 78 1.20 -3.53 27.28
N TRP A 79 0.38 -3.81 28.30
CA TRP A 79 0.21 -2.93 29.44
C TRP A 79 1.52 -2.79 30.24
N ALA A 80 2.22 -3.91 30.49
CA ALA A 80 3.50 -3.89 31.19
C ALA A 80 4.57 -3.08 30.43
N LEU A 81 4.69 -3.28 29.12
CA LEU A 81 5.67 -2.57 28.28
C LEU A 81 5.31 -1.08 28.10
N ALA A 82 4.02 -0.75 28.08
CA ALA A 82 3.54 0.63 28.03
C ALA A 82 3.80 1.37 29.36
N ALA A 83 3.58 0.71 30.50
CA ALA A 83 3.79 1.30 31.82
C ALA A 83 5.28 1.50 32.16
N ASP A 84 6.16 0.63 31.67
CA ASP A 84 7.62 0.68 31.90
C ASP A 84 8.34 1.72 31.00
N GLY A 85 7.63 2.36 30.06
CA GLY A 85 8.22 3.33 29.12
C GLY A 85 9.21 2.71 28.11
N SER A 86 9.44 1.41 28.21
CA SER A 86 10.34 0.63 27.35
C SER A 86 9.93 0.72 25.87
N LEU A 87 8.62 0.70 25.57
CA LEU A 87 8.14 0.89 24.19
C LEU A 87 8.60 2.21 23.60
N LEU A 88 8.40 3.32 24.33
CA LEU A 88 8.81 4.65 23.87
C LEU A 88 10.31 4.72 23.69
N ARG A 89 11.09 4.13 24.60
CA ARG A 89 12.55 4.07 24.50
C ARG A 89 13.00 3.30 23.26
N HIS A 90 12.49 2.09 23.04
CA HIS A 90 12.85 1.27 21.89
C HIS A 90 12.42 1.91 20.58
N THR A 91 11.19 2.43 20.51
CA THR A 91 10.71 3.17 19.33
C THR A 91 11.58 4.41 19.08
N ALA A 92 11.95 5.18 20.10
CA ALA A 92 12.80 6.36 19.93
C ALA A 92 14.21 6.00 19.44
N VAL A 93 14.80 4.89 19.91
CA VAL A 93 16.10 4.40 19.42
C VAL A 93 16.00 4.02 17.94
N THR A 94 15.04 3.18 17.57
CA THR A 94 14.84 2.79 16.16
C THR A 94 14.54 4.00 15.28
N LEU A 95 13.72 4.94 15.76
CA LEU A 95 13.42 6.16 15.01
C LEU A 95 14.68 7.00 14.80
N ARG A 96 15.53 7.15 15.82
CA ARG A 96 16.81 7.85 15.69
C ARG A 96 17.74 7.16 14.70
N GLU A 97 17.84 5.83 14.74
CA GLU A 97 18.63 5.04 13.78
C GLU A 97 18.13 5.25 12.34
N VAL A 98 16.81 5.17 12.12
CA VAL A 98 16.21 5.42 10.81
C VAL A 98 16.45 6.84 10.34
N LEU A 99 16.25 7.86 11.19
CA LEU A 99 16.44 9.26 10.81
C LEU A 99 17.90 9.59 10.51
N THR A 100 18.83 9.07 11.30
CA THR A 100 20.27 9.27 11.07
C THR A 100 20.74 8.57 9.79
N GLY A 101 20.32 7.32 9.58
CA GLY A 101 20.59 6.59 8.34
C GLY A 101 19.99 7.29 7.11
N MET A 102 18.75 7.79 7.23
CA MET A 102 18.08 8.52 6.15
C MET A 102 18.76 9.85 5.85
N MET A 103 19.19 10.61 6.85
CA MET A 103 19.93 11.86 6.63
C MET A 103 21.24 11.63 5.88
N VAL A 104 22.03 10.65 6.33
CA VAL A 104 23.29 10.30 5.66
C VAL A 104 23.04 9.80 4.24
N GLY A 105 22.05 8.92 4.06
CA GLY A 105 21.68 8.38 2.76
C GLY A 105 21.20 9.44 1.77
N VAL A 106 20.34 10.37 2.22
CA VAL A 106 19.84 11.48 1.39
C VAL A 106 20.96 12.40 0.96
N LEU A 107 21.87 12.77 1.88
CA LEU A 107 23.00 13.62 1.54
C LEU A 107 23.92 12.94 0.52
N ALA A 108 24.25 11.66 0.73
CA ALA A 108 25.06 10.90 -0.21
C ALA A 108 24.39 10.76 -1.58
N ALA A 109 23.10 10.42 -1.62
CA ALA A 109 22.33 10.31 -2.85
C ALA A 109 22.20 11.65 -3.58
N PHE A 110 22.04 12.76 -2.85
CA PHE A 110 21.98 14.10 -3.41
C PHE A 110 23.29 14.47 -4.12
N TRP A 111 24.44 14.28 -3.45
CA TRP A 111 25.74 14.58 -4.05
C TRP A 111 26.06 13.66 -5.24
N LEU A 112 25.75 12.37 -5.13
CA LEU A 112 25.95 11.41 -6.21
C LEU A 112 25.04 11.74 -7.42
N GLY A 113 23.77 12.03 -7.15
CA GLY A 113 22.81 12.46 -8.16
C GLY A 113 23.22 13.75 -8.86
N TYR A 114 23.73 14.73 -8.10
CA TYR A 114 24.28 15.97 -8.66
C TYR A 114 25.49 15.71 -9.57
N ALA A 115 26.43 14.85 -9.14
CA ALA A 115 27.61 14.48 -9.93
C ALA A 115 27.23 13.78 -11.25
N ILE A 116 26.23 12.88 -11.20
CA ILE A 116 25.67 12.20 -12.37
C ILE A 116 24.98 13.20 -13.30
N ALA A 117 24.16 14.11 -12.76
CA ALA A 117 23.43 15.10 -13.56
C ALA A 117 24.38 16.07 -14.28
N LYS A 118 25.51 16.42 -13.67
CA LYS A 118 26.50 17.35 -14.23
C LYS A 118 27.39 16.71 -15.30
N SER A 119 27.63 15.40 -15.26
CA SER A 119 28.61 14.72 -16.11
C SER A 119 28.01 13.56 -16.90
N ARG A 120 28.03 13.66 -18.25
CA ARG A 120 27.62 12.57 -19.15
C ARG A 120 28.42 11.30 -18.93
N THR A 121 29.71 11.41 -18.61
CA THR A 121 30.58 10.25 -18.33
C THR A 121 30.19 9.57 -17.04
N ALA A 122 29.91 10.32 -15.97
CA ALA A 122 29.47 9.78 -14.69
C ALA A 122 28.10 9.08 -14.83
N ALA A 123 27.17 9.69 -15.56
CA ALA A 123 25.88 9.08 -15.86
C ALA A 123 26.05 7.74 -16.59
N TYR A 124 26.84 7.69 -17.67
CA TYR A 124 27.03 6.46 -18.43
C TYR A 124 27.72 5.36 -17.60
N ALA A 125 28.71 5.72 -16.79
CA ALA A 125 29.45 4.77 -15.97
C ALA A 125 28.63 4.24 -14.77
N LEU A 126 27.86 5.08 -14.09
CA LEU A 126 27.17 4.73 -12.83
C LEU A 126 25.78 4.12 -13.04
N THR A 127 25.10 4.43 -14.14
CA THR A 127 23.76 3.89 -14.45
C THR A 127 23.65 2.36 -14.31
N PRO A 128 24.54 1.52 -14.89
CA PRO A 128 24.42 0.07 -14.76
C PRO A 128 24.52 -0.41 -13.30
N TYR A 129 25.39 0.22 -12.49
CA TYR A 129 25.52 -0.11 -11.07
C TYR A 129 24.28 0.30 -10.27
N LEU A 130 23.70 1.47 -10.58
CA LEU A 130 22.47 1.94 -9.93
C LEU A 130 21.29 1.00 -10.17
N VAL A 131 21.13 0.53 -11.41
CA VAL A 131 20.08 -0.44 -11.77
C VAL A 131 20.32 -1.78 -11.08
N ALA A 132 21.57 -2.25 -11.03
CA ALA A 132 21.91 -3.48 -10.31
C ALA A 132 21.61 -3.38 -8.81
N LEU A 133 21.88 -2.23 -8.19
CA LEU A 133 21.63 -1.98 -6.76
C LEU A 133 20.14 -2.11 -6.40
N GLN A 134 19.24 -1.70 -7.29
CA GLN A 134 17.79 -1.81 -7.09
C GLN A 134 17.28 -3.26 -7.12
N ALA A 135 18.03 -4.16 -7.75
CA ALA A 135 17.66 -5.57 -7.86
C ALA A 135 18.11 -6.41 -6.65
N VAL A 136 18.99 -5.89 -5.78
CA VAL A 136 19.54 -6.65 -4.65
C VAL A 136 18.47 -6.78 -3.55
N PRO A 137 18.06 -8.01 -3.19
CA PRO A 137 17.13 -8.22 -2.08
C PRO A 137 17.78 -7.84 -0.75
N ILE A 138 17.05 -7.15 0.14
CA ILE A 138 17.59 -6.76 1.46
C ILE A 138 18.03 -7.96 2.31
N VAL A 139 17.40 -9.12 2.12
CA VAL A 139 17.75 -10.36 2.84
C VAL A 139 19.14 -10.88 2.50
N ALA A 140 19.67 -10.56 1.32
CA ALA A 140 21.01 -10.96 0.91
C ALA A 140 22.11 -10.12 1.58
N ILE A 141 21.78 -8.89 2.00
CA ILE A 141 22.71 -7.95 2.63
C ILE A 141 22.81 -8.20 4.13
N ALA A 142 21.74 -8.70 4.77
CA ALA A 142 21.67 -8.90 6.22
C ALA A 142 22.89 -9.63 6.83
N PRO A 143 23.45 -10.72 6.25
CA PRO A 143 24.61 -11.42 6.82
C PRO A 143 25.94 -10.65 6.76
N LEU A 144 26.06 -9.62 5.92
CA LEU A 144 27.28 -8.80 5.80
C LEU A 144 27.37 -7.70 6.86
N LEU A 145 26.26 -7.45 7.58
CA LEU A 145 26.12 -6.34 8.52
C LEU A 145 26.21 -6.77 10.00
N ILE A 146 26.36 -8.06 10.27
CA ILE A 146 26.37 -8.68 11.61
C ILE A 146 27.80 -8.97 12.08
#